data_AF-A0A7W5F6I6-F1
#
_entry.id   AF-A0A7W5F6I6-F1
#
_cell.length_a   1.000
_cell.length_b   1.000
_cell.length_c   1.000
_cell.angle_alpha   90.00
_cell.angle_beta   90.00
_cell.angle_gamma   90.00
#
_symmetry.space_group_name_H-M   'P 1'
#
loop_
_entity.id
_entity.type
_entity.pdbx_description
1 polymer ?
#
loop_
_entity_poly.entity_id
_entity_poly.type
_entity_poly.pdbx_seq_one_letter_code
_entity_poly.pdbx_strand_id
1 'polypeptide(L)' 'MTGIQYGIASPSRLDDVEPLERLNRRAAEAVIADSRTQWPDVYLVQRTDGDDWQPSSGAVSRTTEQRPA' A
#
# COMPACT_ATOMS: atom_id res chain seq x y z
N MET A 1 7.39 -13.78 -16.83
CA MET A 1 7.89 -13.22 -15.57
C MET A 1 6.71 -12.55 -14.89
N THR A 2 6.18 -13.16 -13.83
CA THR A 2 5.15 -12.54 -12.98
C THR A 2 5.86 -11.54 -12.05
N GLY A 3 5.69 -10.25 -12.33
CA GLY A 3 6.24 -9.18 -11.50
C GLY A 3 5.22 -8.71 -10.48
N ILE A 4 5.66 -8.47 -9.24
CA ILE A 4 4.85 -7.74 -8.26
C ILE A 4 4.90 -6.26 -8.63
N GLN A 5 3.72 -5.66 -8.78
CA GLN A 5 3.55 -4.22 -8.92
C GLN A 5 3.17 -3.63 -7.57
N TYR A 6 3.65 -2.43 -7.28
CA TYR A 6 3.33 -1.69 -6.07
C TYR A 6 2.52 -0.45 -6.44
N GLY A 7 1.68 0.01 -5.53
CA GLY A 7 0.86 1.20 -5.71
C GLY A 7 0.54 1.85 -4.37
N ILE A 8 0.05 3.07 -4.42
CA ILE A 8 -0.40 3.80 -3.25
C ILE A 8 -1.92 3.94 -3.33
N ALA A 9 -2.58 3.63 -2.22
CA ALA A 9 -4.02 3.76 -2.09
C ALA A 9 -4.37 4.61 -0.87
N SER A 10 -5.53 5.27 -0.93
CA SER A 10 -6.13 5.95 0.22
C SER A 10 -7.34 5.16 0.73
N PRO A 11 -7.56 5.07 2.06
CA PRO A 11 -8.72 4.37 2.62
C PRO A 11 -10.03 5.06 2.24
N SER A 12 -9.99 6.35 1.88
CA SER A 12 -11.16 7.08 1.38
C SER A 12 -11.51 6.75 -0.07
N ARG A 13 -10.56 6.17 -0.85
CA ARG A 13 -10.71 5.83 -2.27
C ARG A 13 -9.86 4.62 -2.64
N LEU A 14 -10.36 3.43 -2.31
CA LEU A 14 -9.74 2.15 -2.66
C LEU A 14 -9.63 1.92 -4.18
N ASP A 15 -10.55 2.50 -4.97
CA ASP A 15 -10.53 2.40 -6.44
C ASP A 15 -9.50 3.33 -7.11
N ASP A 16 -8.92 4.26 -6.35
CA ASP A 16 -7.98 5.27 -6.84
C ASP A 16 -6.55 4.87 -6.41
N VAL A 17 -6.08 3.77 -6.99
CA VAL A 17 -4.71 3.28 -6.78
C VAL A 17 -3.78 3.94 -7.77
N GLU A 18 -2.80 4.68 -7.26
CA GLU A 18 -1.71 5.22 -8.08
C GLU A 18 -0.59 4.17 -8.18
N PRO A 19 -0.37 3.56 -9.35
CA PRO A 19 0.68 2.57 -9.51
C PRO A 19 2.04 3.25 -9.41
N LEU A 20 2.88 2.73 -8.52
CA LEU A 20 4.29 3.08 -8.52
C LEU A 20 4.92 2.41 -9.75
N GLU A 21 5.78 3.14 -10.48
CA GLU A 21 6.58 2.54 -11.56
C GLU A 21 7.30 1.29 -11.05
N ARG A 22 7.80 0.41 -11.93
CA ARG A 22 8.40 -0.90 -11.57
C ARG A 22 9.55 -0.75 -10.56
N LEU A 23 9.17 -0.68 -9.30
CA LEU A 23 10.03 -0.52 -8.14
C LEU A 23 10.10 -1.86 -7.42
N ASN A 24 11.24 -2.13 -6.81
CA ASN A 24 11.30 -3.18 -5.82
C ASN A 24 10.57 -2.73 -4.54
N ARG A 25 10.24 -3.70 -3.69
CA ARG A 25 9.53 -3.46 -2.43
C ARG A 25 10.14 -2.34 -1.58
N ARG A 26 11.47 -2.31 -1.47
CA ARG A 26 12.19 -1.36 -0.61
C ARG A 26 12.05 0.08 -1.11
N ALA A 27 12.06 0.28 -2.42
CA ALA A 27 11.82 1.59 -3.01
C ALA A 27 10.35 2.01 -2.82
N ALA A 28 9.39 1.09 -3.00
CA ALA A 28 7.98 1.37 -2.75
C ALA A 28 7.69 1.73 -1.27
N GLU A 29 8.36 1.05 -0.32
CA GLU A 29 8.32 1.38 1.10
C GLU A 29 8.90 2.78 1.40
N ALA A 30 9.94 3.21 0.67
CA ALA A 30 10.47 4.56 0.82
C ALA A 30 9.49 5.63 0.29
N VAL A 31 8.85 5.39 -0.86
CA VAL A 31 7.84 6.30 -1.40
C VAL A 31 6.68 6.44 -0.43
N ILE A 32 6.11 5.34 0.09
CA ILE A 32 4.98 5.45 1.03
C ILE A 32 5.38 6.14 2.34
N ALA A 33 6.60 5.94 2.83
CA ALA A 33 7.09 6.64 4.02
C ALA A 33 7.16 8.16 3.80
N ASP A 34 7.59 8.59 2.62
CA ASP A 34 7.61 10.01 2.23
C ASP A 34 6.18 10.55 2.00
N SER A 35 5.33 9.84 1.26
CA SER A 35 3.94 10.23 1.01
C SER A 35 3.12 10.40 2.29
N ARG A 36 3.37 9.56 3.31
CA ARG A 36 2.71 9.67 4.62
C ARG A 36 3.01 10.97 5.37
N THR A 37 4.05 11.70 4.99
CA THR A 37 4.32 13.03 5.57
C THR A 37 3.30 14.08 5.11
N GLN A 38 2.74 13.92 3.91
CA GLN A 38 1.76 14.83 3.32
C GLN A 38 0.33 14.28 3.40
N TRP A 39 0.19 12.96 3.25
CA TRP A 39 -1.09 12.24 3.28
C TRP A 39 -1.01 11.07 4.27
N PRO A 40 -1.32 11.29 5.56
CA PRO A 40 -1.07 10.30 6.61
C PRO A 40 -1.87 9.00 6.44
N ASP A 41 -3.01 9.08 5.75
CA ASP A 41 -3.93 7.95 5.58
C ASP A 41 -3.52 7.02 4.43
N VAL A 42 -2.55 7.38 3.59
CA VAL A 42 -2.16 6.53 2.45
C VAL A 42 -1.39 5.29 2.90
N TYR A 43 -1.59 4.20 2.16
CA TYR A 43 -0.91 2.92 2.41
C TYR A 43 -0.47 2.25 1.12
N LEU A 44 0.50 1.36 1.28
CA LEU A 44 1.08 0.61 0.17
C LEU A 44 0.18 -0.58 -0.18
N VAL A 45 -0.16 -0.69 -1.45
CA VAL A 45 -0.80 -1.87 -2.05
C VAL A 45 0.17 -2.56 -3.00
N GLN A 46 -0.08 -3.83 -3.24
CA GLN A 46 0.65 -4.66 -4.17
C GLN A 46 -0.34 -5.50 -4.98
N ARG A 47 0.03 -5.83 -6.22
CA ARG A 47 -0.66 -6.85 -7.01
C ARG A 47 0.35 -7.69 -7.76
N THR A 48 -0.01 -8.92 -8.05
CA THR A 48 0.68 -9.71 -9.07
C THR A 48 0.00 -9.43 -10.40
N ASP A 49 0.76 -9.45 -11.50
CA ASP A 49 0.21 -9.13 -12.83
C ASP A 49 -1.04 -9.97 -13.16
N GLY A 50 -2.19 -9.30 -13.32
CA GLY A 50 -3.50 -9.94 -13.55
C GLY A 50 -4.39 -10.09 -12.31
N ASP A 51 -3.89 -9.79 -11.11
CA ASP A 51 -4.65 -9.81 -9.86
C ASP A 51 -5.13 -8.40 -9.44
N ASP A 52 -6.13 -8.39 -8.56
CA ASP A 52 -6.59 -7.18 -7.87
C ASP A 52 -5.53 -6.62 -6.91
N TRP A 53 -5.62 -5.31 -6.65
CA TRP A 53 -4.78 -4.66 -5.65
C TRP A 53 -5.10 -5.14 -4.24
N GLN A 54 -4.06 -5.49 -3.49
CA GLN A 54 -4.18 -5.94 -2.11
C GLN A 54 -3.24 -5.12 -1.22
N PRO A 55 -3.61 -4.84 0.05
CA PRO A 55 -2.69 -4.22 0.99
C PRO A 55 -1.37 -4.99 1.07
N SER A 56 -0.24 -4.30 0.89
CA SER A 56 1.08 -4.89 1.10
C SER A 56 1.17 -5.30 2.58
N SER A 57 1.56 -6.55 2.85
CA SER A 57 1.65 -7.12 4.20
C SER A 57 2.63 -6.42 5.15
N GLY A 58 3.26 -5.30 4.74
CA GLY A 58 4.00 -4.39 5.61
C GLY A 58 3.23 -3.17 6.11
N ALA A 59 2.05 -2.85 5.55
CA ALA A 59 1.33 -1.61 5.84
C ALA A 59 0.25 -1.74 6.92
N VAL A 60 -0.12 -2.97 7.30
CA VAL A 60 -1.14 -3.21 8.34
C VAL A 60 -0.45 -3.51 9.66
N SER A 61 0.10 -2.47 10.30
CA SER A 61 0.02 -2.43 11.76
C SER A 61 -1.46 -2.46 12.07
N ARG A 62 -1.96 -3.65 12.40
CA ARG A 62 -3.26 -3.86 12.99
C ARG A 62 -3.34 -3.00 14.25
N THR A 63 -3.79 -1.76 14.13
CA THR A 63 -4.69 -1.16 15.12
C THR A 63 -6.04 -1.87 14.93
N THR A 64 -6.04 -3.18 15.14
CA THR A 64 -7.26 -3.87 15.52
C THR A 64 -7.48 -3.41 16.94
N GLU A 65 -8.37 -2.42 17.07
CA GLU A 65 -9.08 -2.02 18.26
C GLU A 65 -9.26 -3.23 19.21
N GLN A 66 -8.31 -3.41 20.13
CA GLN A 66 -8.49 -4.30 21.28
C GLN A 66 -9.44 -3.56 22.21
N ARG A 67 -10.73 -3.70 21.93
CA ARG A 67 -11.83 -3.29 22.79
C ARG A 67 -11.69 -4.04 24.14
N PRO A 68 -11.45 -3.35 25.27
CA PRO A 68 -11.49 -4.02 26.57
C PRO A 68 -12.94 -4.37 26.92
N ALA A 69 -13.14 -5.59 27.43
CA ALA A 69 -14.37 -6.00 28.10
C ALA A 69 -14.28 -5.68 29.60
#